data_AF-A0ABD1B8J7-F1
#
_entry.id   AF-A0ABD1B8J7-F1
#
_cell.length_a   1.000
_cell.length_b   1.000
_cell.length_c   1.000
_cell.angle_alpha   90.00
_cell.angle_beta   90.00
_cell.angle_gamma   90.00
#
_symmetry.space_group_name_H-M   'P 1'
#
loop_
_entity.id
_entity.type
_entity.pdbx_description
1 polymer ?
#
loop_
_entity_poly.entity_id
_entity_poly.type
_entity_poly.pdbx_seq_one_letter_code
_entity_poly.pdbx_strand_id
1 'polypeptide(L)'
;MSKNGSRNFLGSMEDIKKVFQRFDKNRDGKISIEELKDVIGALSPTASQEETTSMMKEFDVDGNGFIDMDEFVALFQIGDDSRNGDESNSDNMRDLKEAFDLYDLDRNGKISASELHSVMKNLGEKCSIQDCKRMISKVDSDGDGCVNFEEFKKMMINGGS
;
A
#
# COMPACT_ATOMS: atom_id res chain seq x y z
N MET A 1 -4.97 25.47 25.39
CA MET A 1 -3.90 24.67 24.77
C MET A 1 -4.48 23.34 24.35
N SER A 2 -4.88 23.20 23.09
CA SER A 2 -5.47 21.97 22.56
C SER A 2 -4.35 21.07 22.03
N LYS A 3 -4.14 19.94 22.71
CA LYS A 3 -3.24 18.88 22.24
C LYS A 3 -3.97 18.00 21.23
N ASN A 4 -3.22 17.60 20.22
CA ASN A 4 -3.34 16.36 19.44
C ASN A 4 -4.55 16.10 18.53
N GLY A 5 -4.21 15.65 17.32
CA GLY A 5 -4.86 14.47 16.78
C GLY A 5 -5.79 14.71 15.59
N SER A 6 -5.28 15.31 14.52
CA SER A 6 -5.87 15.11 13.19
C SER A 6 -4.75 15.04 12.17
N ARG A 7 -3.90 14.00 12.29
CA ARG A 7 -3.12 13.55 11.13
C ARG A 7 -4.16 13.04 10.14
N ASN A 8 -4.54 13.91 9.22
CA ASN A 8 -5.55 13.64 8.21
C ASN A 8 -5.16 12.36 7.49
N PHE A 9 -6.12 11.44 7.51
CA PHE A 9 -6.13 10.14 6.89
C PHE A 9 -6.01 10.33 5.36
N LEU A 10 -4.79 10.44 4.85
CA LEU A 10 -4.53 10.55 3.41
C LEU A 10 -4.42 9.13 2.86
N GLY A 11 -5.56 8.46 2.75
CA GLY A 11 -5.67 7.03 2.40
C GLY A 11 -5.72 6.73 0.90
N SER A 12 -5.60 7.73 0.02
CA SER A 12 -5.63 7.56 -1.44
C SER A 12 -4.81 8.65 -2.13
N MET A 13 -4.19 8.37 -3.28
CA MET A 13 -3.43 9.37 -4.05
C MET A 13 -4.29 10.53 -4.53
N GLU A 14 -5.62 10.35 -4.62
CA GLU A 14 -6.54 11.47 -4.82
C GLU A 14 -6.47 12.49 -3.69
N ASP A 15 -6.37 12.04 -2.43
CA ASP A 15 -6.27 12.94 -1.29
C ASP A 15 -4.85 13.53 -1.17
N ILE A 16 -3.81 12.74 -1.47
CA ILE A 16 -2.43 13.24 -1.54
C ILE A 16 -2.31 14.31 -2.63
N LYS A 17 -2.93 14.11 -3.79
CA LYS A 17 -2.98 15.08 -4.90
C LYS A 17 -3.75 16.34 -4.53
N LYS A 18 -4.87 16.22 -3.80
CA LYS A 18 -5.60 17.38 -3.27
C LYS A 18 -4.73 18.18 -2.31
N VAL A 19 -3.96 17.52 -1.45
CA VAL A 19 -3.01 18.20 -0.55
C VAL A 19 -1.91 18.85 -1.38
N PHE A 20 -1.29 18.13 -2.32
CA PHE A 20 -0.27 18.70 -3.20
C PHE A 20 -0.75 19.98 -3.91
N GLN A 21 -1.98 19.99 -4.45
CA GLN A 21 -2.59 21.18 -5.05
C GLN A 21 -2.91 22.31 -4.07
N ARG A 22 -2.96 22.05 -2.76
CA ARG A 22 -3.04 23.10 -1.74
C ARG A 22 -1.70 23.77 -1.51
N PHE A 23 -0.60 23.07 -1.77
CA PHE A 23 0.75 23.59 -1.63
C PHE A 23 1.26 24.23 -2.92
N ASP A 24 1.03 23.60 -4.06
CA ASP A 24 1.36 24.07 -5.41
C ASP A 24 0.39 25.19 -5.86
N LYS A 25 0.75 26.44 -5.58
CA LYS A 25 -0.07 27.63 -5.88
C LYS A 25 0.02 28.00 -7.35
N ASN A 26 1.21 27.88 -7.93
CA ASN A 26 1.47 28.24 -9.33
C ASN A 26 0.99 27.13 -10.29
N ARG A 27 0.67 25.93 -9.77
CA ARG A 27 0.24 24.73 -10.48
C ARG A 27 1.27 24.22 -11.47
N ASP A 28 2.55 24.37 -11.14
CA ASP A 28 3.64 23.87 -11.97
C ASP A 28 3.89 22.37 -11.80
N GLY A 29 3.23 21.73 -10.82
CA GLY A 29 3.37 20.31 -10.53
C GLY A 29 4.54 20.01 -9.61
N LYS A 30 5.13 21.04 -9.00
CA LYS A 30 6.23 20.97 -8.03
C LYS A 30 5.97 21.99 -6.92
N ILE A 31 6.46 21.71 -5.72
CA ILE A 31 6.36 22.64 -4.59
C ILE A 31 7.72 23.30 -4.41
N SER A 32 7.78 24.59 -4.67
CA SER A 32 8.98 25.39 -4.45
C SER A 32 9.17 25.67 -2.96
N ILE A 33 10.41 25.94 -2.51
CA ILE A 33 10.68 26.35 -1.12
C ILE A 33 9.86 27.59 -0.68
N GLU A 34 9.55 28.49 -1.61
CA GLU A 34 8.72 29.67 -1.35
C GLU A 34 7.26 29.30 -1.09
N GLU A 35 6.73 28.31 -1.82
CA GLU A 35 5.37 27.80 -1.65
C GLU A 35 5.26 26.98 -0.36
N LEU A 36 6.26 26.15 -0.08
CA LEU A 36 6.39 25.44 1.19
C LEU A 36 6.43 26.42 2.37
N LYS A 37 7.23 27.49 2.27
CA LYS A 37 7.33 28.54 3.29
C LYS A 37 6.02 29.26 3.53
N ASP A 38 5.28 29.59 2.47
CA ASP A 38 4.00 30.27 2.56
C ASP A 38 2.96 29.40 3.29
N VAL A 39 2.88 28.12 2.92
CA VAL A 39 1.94 27.19 3.56
C VAL A 39 2.35 26.87 4.99
N ILE A 40 3.63 26.62 5.26
CA ILE A 40 4.12 26.40 6.62
C ILE A 40 3.91 27.65 7.47
N GLY A 41 4.13 28.85 6.93
CA GLY A 41 3.86 30.10 7.65
C GLY A 41 2.38 30.28 7.98
N ALA A 42 1.48 29.79 7.12
CA ALA A 42 0.04 29.79 7.37
C ALA A 42 -0.39 28.76 8.43
N LEU A 43 0.26 27.60 8.50
CA LEU A 43 -0.03 26.54 9.48
C LEU A 43 0.69 26.76 10.82
N SER A 44 1.90 27.33 10.78
CA SER A 44 2.81 27.55 11.89
C SER A 44 3.53 28.90 11.70
N PRO A 45 2.97 30.00 12.26
CA PRO A 45 3.57 31.33 12.12
C PRO A 45 4.92 31.48 12.83
N THR A 46 5.39 30.45 13.55
CA THR A 46 6.68 30.41 14.24
C THR A 46 7.77 29.68 13.44
N ALA A 47 7.46 29.20 12.23
CA ALA A 47 8.46 28.53 11.40
C ALA A 47 9.49 29.55 10.88
N SER A 48 10.75 29.34 11.24
CA SER A 48 11.88 30.15 10.77
C SER A 48 12.38 29.66 9.42
N GLN A 49 13.13 30.50 8.70
CA GLN A 49 13.72 30.14 7.40
C GLN A 49 14.61 28.90 7.47
N GLU A 50 15.32 28.69 8.59
CA GLU A 50 16.14 27.49 8.83
C GLU A 50 15.29 26.22 8.96
N GLU A 51 14.11 26.31 9.58
CA GLU A 51 13.18 25.18 9.72
C GLU A 51 12.61 24.80 8.35
N THR A 52 12.19 25.78 7.55
CA THR A 52 11.69 25.52 6.19
C THR A 52 12.77 24.95 5.28
N THR A 53 14.01 25.42 5.41
CA THR A 53 15.14 24.90 4.62
C THR A 53 15.50 23.48 5.05
N SER A 54 15.42 23.19 6.35
CA SER A 54 15.65 21.85 6.88
C SER A 54 14.55 20.88 6.45
N MET A 55 13.28 21.31 6.50
CA MET A 55 12.17 20.54 5.94
C MET A 55 12.33 20.34 4.44
N MET A 56 12.69 21.38 3.68
CA MET A 56 12.92 21.24 2.25
C MET A 56 13.93 20.13 1.97
N LYS A 57 15.07 20.10 2.68
CA LYS A 57 16.09 19.07 2.54
C LYS A 57 15.66 17.66 2.94
N GLU A 58 14.70 17.51 3.83
CA GLU A 58 14.18 16.19 4.18
C GLU A 58 13.17 15.67 3.15
N PHE A 59 12.56 16.56 2.36
CA PHE A 59 11.52 16.24 1.40
C PHE A 59 12.07 16.16 -0.05
N ASP A 60 13.02 17.05 -0.38
CA ASP A 60 13.76 17.13 -1.65
C ASP A 60 14.92 16.13 -1.65
N VAL A 61 14.62 14.90 -2.05
CA VAL A 61 15.55 13.77 -2.03
C VAL A 61 16.56 13.90 -3.17
N ASP A 62 16.13 14.41 -4.31
CA ASP A 62 17.02 14.61 -5.47
C ASP A 62 17.85 15.92 -5.36
N GLY A 63 17.49 16.80 -4.43
CA GLY A 63 18.21 18.03 -4.12
C GLY A 63 18.03 19.10 -5.19
N ASN A 64 16.96 19.03 -5.99
CA ASN A 64 16.71 19.95 -7.09
C ASN A 64 16.15 21.31 -6.64
N GLY A 65 15.80 21.46 -5.36
CA GLY A 65 15.23 22.66 -4.78
C GLY A 65 13.71 22.78 -4.93
N PHE A 66 13.03 21.70 -5.34
CA PHE A 66 11.59 21.58 -5.52
C PHE A 66 11.14 20.21 -5.02
N ILE A 67 9.97 20.11 -4.39
CA ILE A 67 9.38 18.82 -4.01
C ILE A 67 8.39 18.44 -5.10
N ASP A 68 8.70 17.43 -5.89
CA ASP A 68 7.76 16.93 -6.89
C ASP A 68 6.74 15.95 -6.29
N MET A 69 5.78 15.53 -7.12
CA MET A 69 4.71 14.66 -6.66
C MET A 69 5.22 13.29 -6.20
N ASP A 70 6.32 12.79 -6.78
CA ASP A 70 6.90 11.49 -6.40
C ASP A 70 7.58 11.61 -5.04
N GLU A 71 8.36 12.69 -4.83
CA GLU A 71 8.99 13.00 -3.54
C GLU A 71 7.98 13.28 -2.42
N PHE A 72 6.92 14.03 -2.73
CA PHE A 72 5.83 14.28 -1.79
C PHE A 72 5.13 12.98 -1.41
N VAL A 73 4.79 12.14 -2.40
CA VAL A 73 4.15 10.85 -2.17
C VAL A 73 5.06 9.92 -1.38
N ALA A 74 6.36 9.87 -1.69
CA ALA A 74 7.35 9.10 -0.95
C ALA A 74 7.37 9.52 0.51
N LEU A 75 7.37 10.82 0.82
CA LEU A 75 7.39 11.29 2.19
C LEU A 75 6.11 10.97 2.98
N PHE A 76 4.93 11.09 2.36
CA PHE A 76 3.68 10.66 2.99
C PHE A 76 3.61 9.13 3.16
N GLN A 77 4.34 8.37 2.35
CA GLN A 77 4.52 6.92 2.52
C GLN A 77 5.60 6.57 3.56
N ILE A 78 6.56 7.45 3.83
CA ILE A 78 7.66 7.24 4.78
C ILE A 78 7.26 7.62 6.22
N GLY A 79 6.27 8.49 6.40
CA GLY A 79 5.80 8.95 7.72
C GLY A 79 4.98 7.95 8.55
N ASP A 80 4.63 6.78 7.98
CA ASP A 80 4.04 5.65 8.67
C ASP A 80 4.95 4.44 8.41
N ASP A 81 5.44 3.83 9.49
CA ASP A 81 6.18 2.58 9.45
C ASP A 81 5.33 1.56 8.68
N SER A 82 5.74 1.21 7.45
CA SER A 82 5.03 0.33 6.52
C SER A 82 3.93 1.02 5.69
N ARG A 83 4.03 0.96 4.35
CA ARG A 83 2.96 0.63 3.37
C ARG A 83 2.96 1.43 2.04
N ASN A 84 3.84 0.98 1.12
CA ASN A 84 3.57 0.69 -0.31
C ASN A 84 2.95 1.78 -1.21
N GLY A 85 3.79 2.33 -2.09
CA GLY A 85 3.37 2.82 -3.39
C GLY A 85 3.05 1.64 -4.31
N ASP A 86 1.79 1.56 -4.75
CA ASP A 86 1.35 1.27 -6.12
C ASP A 86 -0.19 1.14 -6.09
N GLU A 87 -0.86 2.09 -6.73
CA GLU A 87 -2.32 2.21 -6.72
C GLU A 87 -3.00 1.16 -7.62
N SER A 88 -4.10 0.62 -7.11
CA SER A 88 -5.12 -0.21 -7.77
C SER A 88 -4.99 -1.74 -7.66
N ASN A 89 -3.97 -2.30 -7.00
CA ASN A 89 -3.88 -3.76 -6.76
C ASN A 89 -3.39 -4.14 -5.35
N SER A 90 -2.99 -3.15 -4.52
CA SER A 90 -2.27 -3.41 -3.27
C SER A 90 -3.15 -3.83 -2.10
N ASP A 91 -4.39 -3.37 -1.97
CA ASP A 91 -5.28 -3.85 -0.90
C ASP A 91 -5.50 -5.36 -1.09
N ASN A 92 -5.91 -5.77 -2.29
CA ASN A 92 -5.99 -7.19 -2.65
C ASN A 92 -4.65 -7.90 -2.45
N MET A 93 -3.49 -7.35 -2.82
CA MET A 93 -2.21 -8.05 -2.65
C MET A 93 -1.89 -8.37 -1.18
N ARG A 94 -2.23 -7.46 -0.25
CA ARG A 94 -2.00 -7.69 1.18
C ARG A 94 -3.00 -8.69 1.74
N ASP A 95 -4.28 -8.51 1.46
CA ASP A 95 -5.32 -9.46 1.85
C ASP A 95 -5.04 -10.86 1.26
N LEU A 96 -4.55 -10.91 0.02
CA LEU A 96 -4.13 -12.15 -0.65
C LEU A 96 -2.92 -12.78 0.02
N LYS A 97 -1.94 -11.99 0.43
CA LYS A 97 -0.75 -12.50 1.11
C LYS A 97 -1.09 -13.01 2.50
N GLU A 98 -1.92 -12.28 3.25
CA GLU A 98 -2.39 -12.71 4.56
C GLU A 98 -3.27 -13.96 4.47
N ALA A 99 -4.16 -14.02 3.47
CA ALA A 99 -4.92 -15.23 3.18
C ALA A 99 -3.99 -16.38 2.78
N PHE A 100 -3.02 -16.15 1.91
CA PHE A 100 -2.04 -17.16 1.49
C PHE A 100 -1.26 -17.72 2.67
N ASP A 101 -0.77 -16.87 3.59
CA ASP A 101 -0.08 -17.30 4.83
C ASP A 101 -1.01 -18.07 5.77
N LEU A 102 -2.33 -17.82 5.72
CA LEU A 102 -3.31 -18.58 6.48
C LEU A 102 -3.52 -19.99 5.89
N TYR A 103 -3.41 -20.13 4.56
CA TYR A 103 -3.55 -21.41 3.86
C TYR A 103 -2.26 -22.23 3.83
N ASP A 104 -1.09 -21.60 3.67
CA ASP A 104 0.23 -22.23 3.64
C ASP A 104 0.75 -22.43 5.08
N LEU A 105 0.42 -23.59 5.65
CA LEU A 105 0.67 -23.89 7.06
C LEU A 105 2.16 -24.15 7.32
N ASP A 106 2.87 -24.69 6.32
CA ASP A 106 4.29 -24.99 6.42
C ASP A 106 5.21 -23.88 5.89
N ARG A 107 4.63 -22.83 5.27
CA ARG A 107 5.33 -21.65 4.76
C ARG A 107 6.36 -21.98 3.69
N ASN A 108 6.09 -22.99 2.86
CA ASN A 108 6.94 -23.32 1.72
C ASN A 108 6.69 -22.43 0.49
N GLY A 109 5.71 -21.52 0.55
CA GLY A 109 5.32 -20.65 -0.55
C GLY A 109 4.34 -21.28 -1.55
N LYS A 110 3.73 -22.42 -1.20
CA LYS A 110 2.78 -23.18 -2.01
C LYS A 110 1.70 -23.82 -1.13
N ILE A 111 0.44 -23.73 -1.55
CA ILE A 111 -0.67 -24.35 -0.82
C ILE A 111 -0.94 -25.74 -1.41
N SER A 112 -0.69 -26.78 -0.63
CA SER A 112 -0.98 -28.16 -1.01
C SER A 112 -2.47 -28.48 -0.85
N ALA A 113 -2.97 -29.51 -1.57
CA ALA A 113 -4.35 -29.99 -1.42
C ALA A 113 -4.75 -30.34 0.02
N SER A 114 -3.80 -30.84 0.81
CA SER A 114 -4.00 -31.19 2.23
C SER A 114 -4.13 -29.95 3.12
N GLU A 115 -3.39 -28.88 2.80
CA GLU A 115 -3.39 -27.62 3.55
C GLU A 115 -4.65 -26.83 3.26
N LEU A 116 -5.01 -26.70 1.98
CA LEU A 116 -6.29 -26.14 1.55
C LEU A 116 -7.46 -26.83 2.25
N HIS A 117 -7.47 -28.17 2.27
CA HIS A 117 -8.50 -28.94 2.96
C HIS A 117 -8.54 -28.68 4.47
N SER A 118 -7.38 -28.55 5.13
CA SER A 118 -7.31 -28.26 6.57
C SER A 118 -7.90 -26.89 6.89
N VAL A 119 -7.62 -25.89 6.07
CA VAL A 119 -8.13 -24.54 6.25
C VAL A 119 -9.63 -24.44 5.93
N MET A 120 -10.09 -25.06 4.84
CA MET A 120 -11.52 -25.13 4.51
C MET A 120 -12.33 -25.81 5.61
N LYS A 121 -11.78 -26.87 6.21
CA LYS A 121 -12.39 -27.53 7.36
C LYS A 121 -12.45 -26.61 8.60
N ASN A 122 -11.40 -25.82 8.84
CA ASN A 122 -11.38 -24.83 9.94
C ASN A 122 -12.37 -23.68 9.72
N LEU A 123 -12.64 -23.31 8.47
CA LEU A 123 -13.66 -22.32 8.10
C LEU A 123 -15.10 -22.88 8.19
N GLY A 124 -15.27 -24.17 8.50
CA GLY A 124 -16.56 -24.83 8.64
C GLY A 124 -17.16 -25.33 7.33
N GLU A 125 -16.44 -25.26 6.22
CA GLU A 125 -16.86 -25.84 4.95
C GLU A 125 -16.65 -27.36 4.92
N LYS A 126 -17.60 -28.07 4.30
CA LYS A 126 -17.54 -29.52 4.09
C LYS A 126 -16.99 -29.81 2.70
N CYS A 127 -15.71 -29.53 2.49
CA CYS A 127 -15.01 -29.91 1.27
C CYS A 127 -14.26 -31.23 1.49
N SER A 128 -14.28 -32.15 0.51
CA SER A 128 -13.42 -33.33 0.54
C SER A 128 -12.06 -33.04 -0.08
N ILE A 129 -11.03 -33.83 0.24
CA ILE A 129 -9.72 -33.76 -0.43
C ILE A 129 -9.84 -33.82 -1.97
N GLN A 130 -10.82 -34.55 -2.50
CA GLN A 130 -11.08 -34.60 -3.95
C GLN A 130 -11.61 -33.27 -4.50
N ASP A 131 -12.42 -32.54 -3.74
CA ASP A 131 -12.91 -31.21 -4.13
C ASP A 131 -11.77 -30.19 -4.10
N CYS A 132 -10.92 -30.24 -3.07
CA CYS A 132 -9.72 -29.40 -2.99
C CYS A 132 -8.79 -29.66 -4.19
N LYS A 133 -8.52 -30.93 -4.53
CA LYS A 133 -7.75 -31.28 -5.74
C LYS A 133 -8.38 -30.73 -7.03
N ARG A 134 -9.71 -30.75 -7.13
CA ARG A 134 -10.42 -30.21 -8.29
C ARG A 134 -10.33 -28.69 -8.35
N MET A 135 -10.37 -28.01 -7.20
CA MET A 135 -10.19 -26.55 -7.11
C MET A 135 -8.78 -26.16 -7.52
N ILE A 136 -7.77 -26.87 -6.99
CA ILE A 136 -6.36 -26.66 -7.33
C ILE A 136 -6.15 -26.87 -8.83
N SER A 137 -6.60 -28.00 -9.39
CA SER A 137 -6.45 -28.30 -10.82
C SER A 137 -7.08 -27.27 -11.78
N LYS A 138 -7.96 -26.37 -11.30
CA LYS A 138 -8.52 -25.29 -12.13
C LYS A 138 -7.57 -24.08 -12.25
N VAL A 139 -6.66 -23.91 -11.30
CA VAL A 139 -5.78 -22.75 -11.18
C VAL A 139 -4.30 -23.13 -11.30
N ASP A 140 -3.97 -24.38 -10.96
CA ASP A 140 -2.69 -25.06 -11.15
C ASP A 140 -2.35 -25.12 -12.64
N SER A 141 -1.55 -24.13 -13.06
CA SER A 141 -1.11 -23.93 -14.43
C SER A 141 0.21 -24.64 -14.69
N ASP A 142 1.03 -24.83 -13.65
CA ASP A 142 2.32 -25.50 -13.75
C ASP A 142 2.25 -27.03 -13.55
N GLY A 143 1.13 -27.51 -13.01
CA GLY A 143 0.81 -28.94 -12.89
C GLY A 143 1.54 -29.63 -11.74
N ASP A 144 2.05 -28.88 -10.75
CA ASP A 144 2.72 -29.45 -9.59
C ASP A 144 1.75 -29.97 -8.52
N GLY A 145 0.44 -29.77 -8.72
CA GLY A 145 -0.60 -30.19 -7.80
C GLY A 145 -0.68 -29.35 -6.52
N CYS A 146 -0.03 -28.19 -6.50
CA CYS A 146 -0.07 -27.19 -5.45
C CYS A 146 -0.55 -25.86 -6.03
N VAL A 147 -0.75 -24.85 -5.18
CA VAL A 147 -1.12 -23.49 -5.61
C VAL A 147 -0.04 -22.54 -5.14
N ASN A 148 0.74 -22.01 -6.07
CA ASN A 148 1.72 -20.98 -5.76
C ASN A 148 1.04 -19.60 -5.59
N PHE A 149 1.79 -18.61 -5.12
CA PHE A 149 1.25 -17.27 -4.85
C PHE A 149 0.61 -16.61 -6.08
N GLU A 150 1.16 -16.80 -7.28
CA GLU A 150 0.60 -16.26 -8.52
C GLU A 150 -0.72 -16.94 -8.90
N GLU A 151 -0.82 -18.25 -8.70
CA GLU A 151 -2.02 -19.03 -8.97
C GLU A 151 -3.13 -18.72 -7.96
N PHE A 152 -2.78 -18.55 -6.68
CA PHE A 152 -3.71 -18.11 -5.64
C PHE A 152 -4.26 -16.71 -5.95
N LYS A 153 -3.39 -15.81 -6.41
CA LYS A 153 -3.78 -14.48 -6.87
C LYS A 153 -4.77 -14.56 -8.04
N LYS A 154 -4.47 -15.38 -9.06
CA LYS A 154 -5.42 -15.62 -10.18
C LYS A 154 -6.74 -16.18 -9.68
N MET A 155 -6.72 -17.14 -8.76
CA MET A 155 -7.92 -17.75 -8.18
C MET A 155 -8.84 -16.71 -7.54
N MET A 156 -8.30 -15.84 -6.69
CA MET A 156 -9.09 -14.83 -5.98
C MET A 156 -9.52 -13.66 -6.86
N ILE A 157 -8.72 -13.29 -7.87
CA ILE A 157 -9.09 -12.24 -8.83
C ILE A 157 -10.21 -12.72 -9.78
N ASN A 158 -10.15 -13.98 -10.21
CA ASN A 158 -11.08 -14.53 -11.20
C ASN A 158 -12.34 -15.15 -10.58
N GLY A 159 -12.42 -15.25 -9.25
CA GLY A 159 -13.57 -15.78 -8.50
C GLY A 159 -14.65 -14.76 -8.13
N GLY A 160 -14.48 -13.48 -8.49
CA GLY A 160 -15.38 -12.38 -8.14
C GLY A 160 -16.39 -11.97 -9.23
N SER A 161 -16.73 -12.84 -10.17
CA SER A 161 -17.76 -12.58 -11.21
C SER A 161 -19.08 -13.28 -10.93
#